data_AF-A0AAD9PFC7-F1
#
_entry.id   AF-A0AAD9PFC7-F1
#
_cell.length_a   1.000
_cell.length_b   1.000
_cell.length_c   1.000
_cell.angle_alpha   90.00
_cell.angle_beta   90.00
_cell.angle_gamma   90.00
#
_symmetry.space_group_name_H-M   'P 1'
#
loop_
_entity.id
_entity.type
_entity.pdbx_description
1 polymer ?
#
loop_
_entity_poly.entity_id
_entity_poly.type
_entity_poly.pdbx_seq_one_letter_code
_entity_poly.pdbx_strand_id
1 'polypeptide(L)'
;MLPSCHTIWFIRTQCSSKPFNRHTHVCCEDVLHKRPSEWRYVFCCGSSIYNPKTHMCCGTRIVSTLAMKGHVIICPKFDEEP
;
A
#
# COMPACT_ATOMS: atom_id res chain seq x y z
N MET A 1 19.40 -2.09 -32.85
CA MET A 1 19.54 -1.33 -31.59
C MET A 1 18.35 -0.39 -31.46
N LEU A 2 17.25 -0.86 -30.86
CA LEU A 2 15.99 -0.15 -30.52
C LEU A 2 14.95 -1.25 -30.17
N PRO A 3 13.83 -0.94 -29.50
CA PRO A 3 13.63 -0.75 -28.06
C PRO A 3 12.82 -1.93 -27.47
N SER A 4 13.29 -2.59 -26.41
CA SER A 4 12.63 -3.79 -25.85
C SER A 4 11.42 -3.46 -24.97
N CYS A 5 10.42 -2.82 -25.56
CA CYS A 5 9.17 -2.47 -24.90
C CYS A 5 7.97 -2.89 -25.75
N HIS A 6 7.90 -4.14 -26.24
CA HIS A 6 6.71 -4.66 -26.94
C HIS A 6 6.60 -6.20 -26.96
N THR A 7 6.44 -6.85 -25.82
CA THR A 7 5.70 -8.12 -25.80
C THR A 7 5.01 -8.31 -24.44
N ILE A 8 3.68 -8.09 -24.45
CA ILE A 8 2.69 -8.54 -23.45
C ILE A 8 2.42 -7.55 -22.29
N TRP A 9 1.44 -6.69 -22.53
CA TRP A 9 0.37 -6.30 -21.59
C TRP A 9 0.78 -5.81 -20.17
N PHE A 10 0.77 -4.49 -19.97
CA PHE A 10 0.25 -3.79 -18.78
C PHE A 10 0.23 -4.57 -17.44
N ILE A 11 1.39 -4.97 -16.92
CA ILE A 11 1.57 -5.19 -15.49
C ILE A 11 2.66 -4.25 -15.02
N ARG A 12 2.31 -3.20 -14.27
CA ARG A 12 3.26 -2.36 -13.53
C ARG A 12 3.93 -3.23 -12.45
N THR A 13 4.89 -4.06 -12.85
CA THR A 13 5.77 -4.86 -11.97
C THR A 13 7.09 -4.15 -11.72
N GLN A 14 7.12 -2.84 -11.94
CA GLN A 14 8.28 -2.00 -11.67
C GLN A 14 7.96 -1.07 -10.50
N CYS A 15 8.89 -0.97 -9.56
CA CYS A 15 8.86 -0.06 -8.42
C CYS A 15 10.16 0.74 -8.48
N SER A 16 10.09 2.07 -8.57
CA SER A 16 11.30 2.91 -8.75
C SER A 16 12.20 2.42 -9.91
N SER A 17 11.60 2.07 -11.05
CA SER A 17 12.30 1.49 -12.23
C SER A 17 13.03 0.16 -11.99
N LYS A 18 12.74 -0.54 -10.88
CA LYS A 18 13.26 -1.87 -10.59
C LYS A 18 12.15 -2.92 -10.72
N PRO A 19 12.37 -4.02 -11.47
CA PRO A 19 11.41 -5.10 -11.53
C PRO A 19 11.26 -5.77 -10.16
N PHE A 20 10.03 -6.10 -9.78
CA PHE A 20 9.74 -6.82 -8.55
C PHE A 20 8.69 -7.91 -8.77
N ASN A 21 8.70 -8.92 -7.89
CA ASN A 21 7.70 -9.98 -7.92
C ASN A 21 6.43 -9.55 -7.15
N ARG A 22 5.32 -9.31 -7.89
CA ARG A 22 4.02 -8.88 -7.34
C ARG A 22 3.36 -9.87 -6.36
N HIS A 23 3.79 -11.13 -6.34
CA HIS A 23 3.28 -12.14 -5.41
C HIS A 23 3.96 -12.08 -4.05
N THR A 24 5.20 -11.61 -4.00
CA THR A 24 6.00 -11.52 -2.77
C THR A 24 6.19 -10.09 -2.29
N HIS A 25 5.99 -9.11 -3.17
CA HIS A 25 6.15 -7.69 -2.88
C HIS A 25 4.97 -6.85 -3.38
N VAL A 26 4.92 -5.64 -2.88
CA VAL A 26 4.00 -4.58 -3.28
C VAL A 26 4.80 -3.28 -3.34
N CYS A 27 4.44 -2.40 -4.27
CA CYS A 27 5.07 -1.09 -4.41
C CYS A 27 4.08 -0.01 -4.00
N CYS A 28 4.49 0.88 -3.11
CA CYS A 28 3.69 2.01 -2.62
C CYS A 28 4.53 3.28 -2.74
N GLU A 29 4.10 4.25 -3.55
CA GLU A 29 4.84 5.50 -3.83
C GLU A 29 6.35 5.27 -4.06
N ASP A 30 6.66 4.36 -4.99
CA ASP A 30 8.04 3.99 -5.34
C ASP A 30 8.87 3.29 -4.25
N VAL A 31 8.26 2.98 -3.11
CA VAL A 31 8.86 2.16 -2.05
C VAL A 31 8.40 0.71 -2.19
N LEU A 32 9.37 -0.21 -2.29
CA LEU A 32 9.12 -1.63 -2.38
C LEU A 32 9.00 -2.25 -0.99
N HIS A 33 7.88 -2.92 -0.74
CA HIS A 33 7.60 -3.63 0.50
C HIS A 33 7.44 -5.12 0.27
N LYS A 34 7.93 -5.94 1.21
CA LYS A 34 7.67 -7.37 1.23
C LYS A 34 6.26 -7.62 1.78
N ARG A 35 5.50 -8.51 1.13
CA ARG A 35 4.18 -8.95 1.60
C ARG A 35 4.35 -9.83 2.84
N PRO A 36 3.74 -9.48 3.99
CA PRO A 36 3.72 -10.36 5.15
C PRO A 36 2.90 -11.63 4.84
N SER A 37 3.39 -12.80 5.26
CA SER A 37 2.71 -14.10 5.06
C SER A 37 1.33 -14.15 5.72
N GLU A 38 1.20 -13.46 6.86
CA GLU A 38 -0.02 -13.45 7.67
C GLU A 38 -1.15 -12.62 7.04
N TRP A 39 -0.84 -11.79 6.03
CA TRP A 39 -1.78 -10.82 5.48
C TRP A 39 -2.35 -11.30 4.15
N ARG A 40 -3.63 -11.68 4.16
CA ARG A 40 -4.37 -12.05 2.93
C ARG A 40 -4.45 -10.91 1.92
N TYR A 41 -4.53 -9.68 2.41
CA TYR A 41 -4.63 -8.46 1.59
C TYR A 41 -3.63 -7.43 2.10
N VAL A 42 -2.99 -6.72 1.18
CA VAL A 42 -2.02 -5.65 1.47
C VAL A 42 -2.39 -4.44 0.63
N PHE A 43 -2.60 -3.31 1.28
CA PHE A 43 -2.98 -2.04 0.67
C PHE A 43 -1.92 -0.99 0.97
N CYS A 44 -1.81 0.01 0.10
CA CYS A 44 -0.88 1.13 0.28
C CYS A 44 -1.59 2.31 0.96
N CYS A 45 -0.89 2.99 1.87
CA CYS A 45 -1.25 4.27 2.45
C CYS A 45 -0.03 5.18 2.36
N GLY A 46 -0.01 6.08 1.37
CA GLY A 46 1.21 6.74 0.93
C GLY A 46 2.29 5.70 0.55
N SER A 47 3.50 5.90 1.05
CA SER A 47 4.66 5.01 0.87
C SER A 47 4.67 3.78 1.78
N SER A 48 3.65 3.57 2.63
CA SER A 48 3.61 2.46 3.59
C SER A 48 2.53 1.43 3.24
N ILE A 49 2.70 0.20 3.73
CA ILE A 49 1.72 -0.87 3.57
C ILE A 49 0.91 -1.11 4.84
N TYR A 50 -0.36 -1.51 4.69
CA TYR A 50 -1.21 -1.91 5.80
C TYR A 50 -2.13 -3.08 5.45
N ASN A 51 -2.64 -3.72 6.51
CA ASN A 51 -3.63 -4.78 6.40
C ASN A 51 -5.05 -4.18 6.51
N PRO A 52 -5.88 -4.20 5.47
CA PRO A 52 -7.22 -3.61 5.48
C PRO A 52 -8.20 -4.32 6.45
N LYS A 53 -7.86 -5.51 6.95
CA LYS A 53 -8.65 -6.22 7.97
C LYS A 53 -8.55 -5.57 9.35
N THR A 54 -7.38 -5.00 9.67
CA THR A 54 -7.05 -4.50 11.01
C THR A 54 -6.74 -3.02 11.05
N HIS A 55 -6.49 -2.40 9.90
CA HIS A 55 -6.14 -1.00 9.77
C HIS A 55 -6.87 -0.36 8.58
N MET A 56 -6.89 0.97 8.56
CA MET A 56 -7.36 1.78 7.45
C MET A 56 -6.40 2.93 7.18
N CYS A 57 -6.49 3.49 5.97
CA CYS A 57 -5.70 4.65 5.57
C CYS A 57 -6.52 5.94 5.75
N CYS A 58 -5.92 6.91 6.43
CA CYS A 58 -6.47 8.23 6.66
C CYS A 58 -5.45 9.28 6.19
N GLY A 59 -5.57 9.67 4.91
CA GLY A 59 -4.56 10.47 4.24
C GLY A 59 -3.26 9.67 4.05
N THR A 60 -2.24 10.00 4.82
CA THR A 60 -0.94 9.29 4.86
C THR A 60 -0.74 8.47 6.13
N ARG A 61 -1.74 8.42 7.02
CA ARG A 61 -1.65 7.74 8.33
C ARG A 61 -2.43 6.44 8.33
N ILE A 62 -1.82 5.40 8.90
CA ILE A 62 -2.43 4.09 9.08
C ILE A 62 -3.02 4.02 10.48
N VAL A 63 -4.34 3.80 10.59
CA VAL A 63 -5.08 3.77 11.86
C VAL A 63 -5.67 2.39 12.09
N SER A 64 -5.52 1.84 13.30
CA SER A 64 -6.05 0.52 13.67
C SER A 64 -7.57 0.56 13.81
N THR A 65 -8.27 -0.31 13.07
CA THR A 65 -9.74 -0.42 13.13
C THR A 65 -10.22 -0.96 14.47
N LEU A 66 -9.37 -1.69 15.21
CA LEU A 66 -9.64 -2.13 16.58
C LEU A 66 -9.82 -0.97 17.55
N ALA A 67 -9.12 0.16 17.33
CA ALA A 67 -9.27 1.36 18.14
C ALA A 67 -10.59 2.11 17.86
N MET A 68 -11.34 1.70 16.83
CA MET A 68 -12.59 2.34 16.40
C MET A 68 -13.83 1.46 16.61
N LYS A 69 -13.74 0.37 17.39
CA LYS A 69 -14.89 -0.50 17.72
C LYS A 69 -15.97 0.33 18.45
N GLY A 70 -17.04 0.67 17.74
CA GLY A 70 -18.25 1.31 18.30
C GLY A 70 -18.54 2.73 17.81
N HIS A 71 -17.69 3.34 16.98
CA HIS A 71 -17.95 4.64 16.35
C HIS A 71 -17.99 4.53 14.82
N VAL A 72 -18.67 5.47 14.16
CA VAL A 72 -18.60 5.63 12.70
C VAL A 72 -17.14 5.65 12.28
N ILE A 73 -16.81 4.92 11.21
CA ILE A 73 -15.48 4.93 10.58
C ILE A 73 -15.28 6.32 9.96
N ILE A 74 -14.90 7.27 10.79
CA ILE A 74 -14.43 8.59 10.39
C ILE A 74 -12.94 8.53 10.65
N CYS A 75 -12.15 8.89 9.64
CA CYS A 75 -10.76 9.18 9.91
C CYS A 75 -10.72 10.22 11.03
N PRO A 76 -10.16 9.88 12.22
CA PRO A 76 -10.03 10.89 13.26
C PRO A 76 -9.33 12.06 12.60
N LYS A 77 -10.00 13.22 12.60
CA LYS A 77 -9.29 14.48 12.40
C LYS A 77 -8.40 14.56 13.63
N PHE A 78 -7.22 13.94 13.53
CA PHE A 78 -6.13 14.28 14.41
C PHE A 78 -5.89 15.72 14.07
N ASP A 79 -6.37 16.60 14.95
CA ASP A 79 -6.28 18.02 14.80
C ASP A 79 -4.91 18.39 14.22
N GLU A 80 -4.98 19.18 13.18
CA GLU A 80 -3.90 19.97 12.63
C GLU A 80 -3.28 20.73 13.81
N GLU A 81 -2.28 20.12 14.46
CA GLU A 81 -1.42 20.81 15.42
C GLU A 81 -0.34 21.55 14.62
N PRO A 82 -0.07 22.82 14.99
CA PRO A 82 0.47 23.87 14.13
C PRO A 82 1.89 23.67 13.63
#